data_AF-A0A086ZU26-F1
#
_entry.id   AF-A0A086ZU26-F1
#
_cell.length_a   1.000
_cell.length_b   1.000
_cell.length_c   1.000
_cell.angle_alpha   90.00
_cell.angle_beta   90.00
_cell.angle_gamma   90.00
#
_symmetry.space_group_name_H-M   'P 1'
#
loop_
_entity.id
_entity.type
_entity.pdbx_description
1 polymer ?
#
loop_
_entity_poly.entity_id
_entity_poly.type
_entity_poly.pdbx_seq_one_letter_code
_entity_poly.pdbx_strand_id
1 'polypeptide(L)' 'MTYLIQGPTLTLKLIGGNAPGAIGEIGPLPVPISVDPDGYITVDELRPTLEASCAAFYDTWMKLCGEAVDHT' A
#
# COMPACT_ATOMS: atom_id res chain seq x y z
N MET A 1 28.81 -2.13 -9.99
CA MET A 1 28.25 -2.45 -8.67
C MET A 1 27.11 -1.48 -8.44
N THR A 2 25.88 -1.85 -8.80
CA THR A 2 24.72 -0.96 -8.69
C THR A 2 24.27 -1.00 -7.25
N TYR A 3 24.51 0.07 -6.49
CA TYR A 3 23.92 0.22 -5.17
C TYR A 3 22.41 0.39 -5.37
N LEU A 4 21.63 -0.63 -5.03
CA LEU A 4 20.20 -0.45 -4.83
C LEU A 4 20.08 0.45 -3.60
N ILE A 5 19.92 1.76 -3.81
CA ILE A 5 19.44 2.64 -2.76
C ILE A 5 18.12 2.03 -2.30
N GLN A 6 18.09 1.49 -1.07
CA GLN A 6 16.83 1.08 -0.46
C GLN A 6 16.05 2.36 -0.21
N GLY A 7 15.20 2.70 -1.19
CA GLY A 7 14.27 3.81 -1.10
C GLY A 7 13.28 3.60 0.05
N PRO A 8 12.60 4.67 0.49
CA PRO A 8 11.57 4.56 1.51
C PRO A 8 10.48 3.57 1.07
N THR A 9 9.85 2.93 2.06
CA THR A 9 8.71 2.05 1.84
C THR A 9 7.52 2.51 2.67
N LEU A 10 6.32 2.17 2.20
CA LEU A 10 5.08 2.39 2.91
C LEU A 10 4.52 1.08 3.44
N THR A 11 3.94 1.15 4.62
CA THR A 11 3.14 0.08 5.20
C THR A 11 1.72 0.61 5.39
N LEU A 12 0.76 -0.07 4.79
CA LEU A 12 -0.66 0.23 4.96
C LEU A 12 -1.21 -0.66 6.07
N LYS A 13 -1.79 -0.03 7.10
CA LYS A 13 -2.39 -0.73 8.22
C LYS A 13 -3.89 -0.53 8.21
N LEU A 14 -4.63 -1.63 8.17
CA LEU A 14 -6.09 -1.63 8.24
C LEU A 14 -6.48 -1.76 9.70
N ILE A 15 -7.29 -0.81 10.19
CA ILE A 15 -7.79 -0.81 11.56
C ILE A 15 -9.28 -1.12 11.51
N GLY A 16 -9.71 -2.09 12.32
CA GLY A 16 -11.13 -2.40 12.44
C GLY A 16 -11.86 -1.20 13.03
N GLY A 17 -12.86 -0.66 12.33
CA GLY A 17 -13.60 0.51 12.80
C GLY A 17 -14.30 0.26 14.15
N ASN A 18 -14.96 -0.90 14.29
CA ASN A 18 -15.70 -1.29 15.49
C ASN A 18 -15.01 -2.39 16.33
N ALA A 19 -13.95 -3.00 15.80
CA ALA A 19 -13.18 -4.03 16.49
C ALA A 19 -11.83 -3.43 16.90
N PRO A 20 -11.42 -3.49 18.17
CA PRO A 20 -10.13 -2.96 18.59
C PRO A 20 -9.01 -3.77 17.94
N GLY A 21 -8.19 -3.12 17.11
CA GLY A 21 -6.96 -3.69 16.58
C GLY A 21 -6.78 -3.55 15.07
N ALA A 22 -5.58 -3.92 14.61
CA ALA A 22 -5.27 -4.03 13.20
C ALA A 22 -5.91 -5.31 12.65
N ILE A 23 -6.70 -5.18 11.59
CA ILE A 23 -7.33 -6.32 10.90
C ILE A 23 -6.47 -6.84 9.75
N GLY A 24 -5.46 -6.06 9.33
CA GLY A 24 -4.52 -6.46 8.30
C GLY A 24 -3.43 -5.41 8.09
N GLU A 25 -2.34 -5.85 7.47
CA GLU A 25 -1.22 -5.01 7.10
C GLU A 25 -0.75 -5.39 5.70
N ILE A 26 -0.45 -4.39 4.87
CA ILE A 26 0.08 -4.55 3.52
C ILE A 26 1.38 -3.76 3.43
N GLY A 27 2.49 -4.45 3.18
CA GLY A 27 3.81 -3.84 3.02
C GLY A 27 4.95 -4.86 3.05
N PRO A 28 6.19 -4.41 2.81
CA PRO A 28 6.57 -3.04 2.46
C PRO A 28 6.29 -2.70 0.99
N LEU A 29 5.57 -1.61 0.75
CA LEU A 29 5.28 -1.10 -0.59
C LEU A 29 6.37 -0.11 -1.03
N PRO A 30 6.97 -0.28 -2.22
CA PRO A 30 7.96 0.66 -2.71
C PRO A 30 7.33 2.03 -2.96
N VAL A 31 8.01 3.09 -2.50
CA VAL A 31 7.63 4.48 -2.78
C VAL A 31 8.31 4.93 -4.07
N PRO A 32 7.58 5.57 -5.01
CA PRO A 32 8.21 6.23 -6.14
C PRO A 32 9.11 7.36 -5.63
N ILE A 33 10.37 7.33 -6.04
CA ILE A 33 11.35 8.35 -5.71
C ILE A 33 12.02 8.88 -6.97
N SER A 34 12.31 10.16 -6.95
CA SER A 34 13.21 10.83 -7.88
C SER A 34 14.48 11.26 -7.15
N VAL A 35 15.58 11.35 -7.88
CA VAL A 35 16.83 11.92 -7.38
C VAL A 35 17.02 13.25 -8.06
N ASP A 36 17.15 14.32 -7.29
CA ASP A 36 17.41 15.64 -7.83
C ASP A 36 18.86 15.76 -8.36
N PRO A 37 19.20 16.81 -9.12
CA PRO A 37 20.54 16.99 -9.65
C PRO A 37 21.66 17.09 -8.60
N ASP A 38 21.31 17.44 -7.36
CA ASP A 38 22.24 17.55 -6.23
C ASP A 38 22.40 16.22 -5.47
N GLY A 39 21.67 15.18 -5.87
CA GLY A 39 21.74 13.83 -5.31
C GLY A 39 20.79 13.57 -4.14
N TYR A 40 19.85 14.47 -3.85
CA TYR A 40 18.85 14.26 -2.81
C TYR A 40 17.69 13.42 -3.33
N ILE A 41 17.22 12.50 -2.48
CA ILE A 41 16.06 11.67 -2.75
C ILE A 41 14.81 12.49 -2.45
N THR A 42 13.98 12.68 -3.46
CA THR A 42 12.65 13.27 -3.35
C THR A 42 11.61 12.17 -3.47
N VAL A 43 10.62 12.16 -2.58
CA VAL A 43 9.45 11.28 -2.70
C VAL A 43 8.50 11.90 -3.72
N ASP A 44 8.17 11.14 -4.75
CA ASP A 44 7.22 11.59 -5.77
C ASP A 44 5.79 11.63 -5.21
N GLU A 45 4.84 12.18 -5.97
CA GLU A 45 3.45 12.26 -5.54
C GLU A 45 2.89 10.86 -5.21
N LEU A 46 2.56 10.63 -3.94
CA LEU A 46 2.10 9.34 -3.42
C LEU A 46 0.63 9.05 -3.73
N ARG A 47 -0.16 10.09 -4.07
CA ARG A 47 -1.61 9.98 -4.27
C ARG A 47 -1.98 8.85 -5.24
N PRO A 48 -1.38 8.73 -6.45
CA PRO A 48 -1.69 7.64 -7.37
C PRO A 48 -1.40 6.25 -6.78
N THR A 49 -0.28 6.10 -6.07
CA THR A 49 0.10 4.84 -5.43
C THR A 49 -0.89 4.44 -4.34
N LEU A 50 -1.34 5.41 -3.52
CA LEU A 50 -2.31 5.18 -2.47
C LEU A 50 -3.69 4.83 -3.05
N GLU A 51 -4.16 5.58 -4.05
CA GLU A 51 -5.45 5.31 -4.72
C GLU A 51 -5.49 3.92 -5.35
N ALA A 52 -4.44 3.54 -6.08
CA ALA A 52 -4.32 2.20 -6.67
C ALA A 52 -4.31 1.09 -5.61
N SER A 53 -3.58 1.30 -4.51
CA SER A 53 -3.48 0.31 -3.42
C SER A 53 -4.83 0.14 -2.70
N CYS A 54 -5.53 1.25 -2.44
CA CYS A 54 -6.87 1.22 -1.84
C CYS A 54 -7.88 0.52 -2.74
N ALA A 55 -7.85 0.78 -4.06
CA ALA A 55 -8.73 0.12 -5.03
C ALA A 55 -8.48 -1.40 -5.06
N ALA A 56 -7.21 -1.83 -5.17
CA ALA A 56 -6.86 -3.24 -5.18
C ALA A 56 -7.27 -3.97 -3.89
N PHE A 57 -7.13 -3.30 -2.74
CA PHE A 57 -7.62 -3.84 -1.47
C PHE A 57 -9.15 -3.99 -1.49
N TYR A 58 -9.88 -2.95 -1.89
CA TYR A 58 -11.34 -2.98 -1.93
C TYR A 58 -11.86 -4.07 -2.88
N ASP A 59 -11.28 -4.20 -4.07
CA ASP A 59 -11.65 -5.24 -5.04
C ASP A 59 -11.42 -6.64 -4.47
N THR A 60 -10.27 -6.86 -3.82
CA THR A 60 -9.94 -8.14 -3.18
C THR A 60 -10.91 -8.44 -2.03
N TRP A 61 -11.21 -7.44 -1.20
CA TRP A 61 -12.17 -7.57 -0.11
C TRP A 61 -13.56 -7.92 -0.63
N MET A 62 -14.05 -7.20 -1.64
CA MET A 62 -15.34 -7.46 -2.26
C MET A 62 -15.42 -8.84 -2.89
N LYS A 63 -14.33 -9.33 -3.50
CA LYS A 63 -14.27 -10.69 -4.02
C LYS A 63 -14.39 -11.72 -2.91
N LEU A 64 -13.53 -11.63 -1.88
CA LEU A 64 -13.48 -12.63 -0.80
C LEU A 64 -14.73 -12.62 0.09
N CYS A 65 -15.27 -11.44 0.40
CA CYS A 65 -16.48 -11.31 1.19
C CYS A 65 -17.76 -11.49 0.36
N GLY A 66 -17.73 -11.19 -0.94
CA GLY A 66 -18.84 -11.47 -1.85
C GLY A 66 -19.03 -12.96 -2.11
N GLU A 67 -17.93 -13.70 -2.29
CA GLU A 67 -17.93 -15.17 -2.39
C GLU A 67 -18.46 -15.85 -1.09
N ALA A 68 -18.29 -15.19 0.07
CA ALA A 68 -18.78 -15.72 1.34
C ALA A 68 -20.33 -15.70 1.49
N VAL A 69 -21.06 -14.97 0.64
CA VAL A 69 -22.54 -14.87 0.71
C VAL A 69 -23.24 -15.97 -0.12
N ASP A 70 -22.54 -16.59 -1.07
CA ASP A 70 -23.14 -17.56 -2.01
C ASP A 70 -23.09 -19.03 -1.50
N HIS A 71 -22.64 -19.24 -0.26
CA HIS A 71 -22.49 -20.56 0.37
C HIS A 71 -23.41 -20.81 1.58
N THR A 72 -24.48 -20.04 1.75
CA THR A 72 -25.55 -20.30 2.74
C THR A 72 -26.84 -20.80 2.13
#